data_AF-A0A4V6HYA2-F1
#
_entry.id   AF-A0A4V6HYA2-F1
#
_cell.length_a   1.000
_cell.length_b   1.000
_cell.length_c   1.000
_cell.angle_alpha   90.00
_cell.angle_beta   90.00
_cell.angle_gamma   90.00
#
_symmetry.space_group_name_H-M   'P 1'
#
loop_
_entity.id
_entity.type
_entity.pdbx_description
1 polymer ?
#
loop_
_entity_poly.entity_id
_entity_poly.type
_entity_poly.pdbx_seq_one_letter_code
_entity_poly.pdbx_strand_id
1 'polypeptide(L)'
;MRRNSFNKDILKAVILFAGLCIYESIASMLVFLPPLIGICLILFIRFDQSDNFYSFLAIACAVIFVEIENNIPLGFLLAVFLFLSLLVIPKIQVILNTPKILKLAYVALAYLSYYFIIEILDLIVGVNFSCSFLMILYFIALEMIVAIFL
;
A
#
# COMPACT_ATOMS: atom_id res chain seq x y z
N MET A 1 -12.81 -29.78 -15.59
CA MET A 1 -12.12 -28.63 -16.25
C MET A 1 -11.96 -27.48 -15.24
N ARG A 2 -10.85 -27.42 -14.49
CA ARG A 2 -10.57 -26.38 -13.45
C ARG A 2 -9.07 -25.99 -13.37
N ARG A 3 -8.25 -26.41 -14.35
CA ARG A 3 -6.77 -26.33 -14.28
C ARG A 3 -6.18 -25.04 -14.88
N ASN A 4 -6.98 -24.24 -15.58
CA ASN A 4 -6.47 -23.10 -16.36
C ASN A 4 -6.68 -21.73 -15.70
N SER A 5 -7.56 -21.61 -14.70
CA SER A 5 -7.73 -20.36 -13.94
C SER A 5 -6.64 -20.23 -12.86
N PHE A 6 -6.44 -21.29 -12.09
CA PHE A 6 -5.48 -21.34 -10.98
C PHE A 6 -4.04 -20.95 -11.39
N ASN A 7 -3.57 -21.48 -12.53
CA ASN A 7 -2.24 -21.13 -13.05
C ASN A 7 -2.14 -19.67 -13.50
N LYS A 8 -3.24 -19.07 -13.99
CA LYS A 8 -3.26 -17.68 -14.42
C LYS A 8 -3.25 -16.72 -13.23
N ASP A 9 -3.96 -17.06 -12.16
CA ASP A 9 -4.04 -16.22 -10.96
C ASP A 9 -2.72 -16.25 -10.18
N ILE A 10 -2.06 -17.41 -10.10
CA ILE A 10 -0.71 -17.53 -9.56
C ILE A 10 0.30 -16.74 -10.42
N LEU A 11 0.25 -16.88 -11.75
CA LEU A 11 1.17 -16.15 -12.63
C LEU A 11 1.01 -14.62 -12.48
N LYS A 12 -0.23 -14.13 -12.40
CA LYS A 12 -0.51 -12.71 -12.12
C LYS A 12 0.05 -12.27 -10.76
N ALA A 13 -0.15 -13.07 -9.73
CA ALA A 13 0.35 -12.80 -8.38
C ALA A 13 1.89 -12.72 -8.35
N VAL A 14 2.57 -13.66 -9.02
CA VAL A 14 4.03 -13.68 -9.14
C VAL A 14 4.55 -12.47 -9.91
N ILE A 15 3.91 -12.11 -11.03
CA ILE A 15 4.31 -10.92 -11.81
C ILE A 15 4.10 -9.64 -11.02
N LEU A 16 2.99 -9.52 -10.30
CA LEU A 16 2.72 -8.37 -9.42
C LEU A 16 3.74 -8.25 -8.30
N PHE A 17 4.02 -9.36 -7.61
CA PHE A 17 5.03 -9.40 -6.55
C PHE A 17 6.42 -9.03 -7.09
N ALA A 18 6.85 -9.66 -8.19
CA ALA A 18 8.13 -9.37 -8.80
C ALA A 18 8.24 -7.90 -9.25
N GLY A 19 7.19 -7.35 -9.85
CA GLY A 19 7.15 -5.95 -10.26
C GLY A 19 7.28 -4.98 -9.09
N LEU A 20 6.56 -5.23 -7.99
CA LEU A 20 6.65 -4.42 -6.77
C LEU A 20 8.02 -4.56 -6.11
N CYS A 21 8.59 -5.76 -5.99
CA CYS A 21 9.93 -5.95 -5.42
C CYS A 21 11.01 -5.24 -6.24
N ILE A 22 10.96 -5.30 -7.57
CA ILE A 22 11.90 -4.60 -8.43
C ILE A 22 11.75 -3.09 -8.26
N TYR A 23 10.51 -2.59 -8.22
CA TYR A 23 10.24 -1.17 -8.00
C TYR A 23 10.81 -0.70 -6.66
N GLU A 24 10.51 -1.42 -5.58
CA GLU A 24 10.96 -1.08 -4.23
C GLU A 24 12.48 -1.15 -4.11
N SER A 25 13.12 -2.12 -4.76
CA SER A 25 14.59 -2.20 -4.81
C SER A 25 15.21 -1.00 -5.54
N ILE A 26 14.51 -0.44 -6.54
CA ILE A 26 14.96 0.77 -7.25
C ILE A 26 14.65 2.02 -6.41
N ALA A 27 13.50 2.04 -5.73
CA ALA A 27 13.07 3.13 -4.86
C ALA A 27 13.96 3.25 -3.62
N SER A 28 14.41 2.14 -3.03
CA SER A 28 15.32 2.17 -1.88
C SER A 28 16.70 2.76 -2.24
N MET A 29 17.12 2.65 -3.51
CA MET A 29 18.32 3.33 -4.02
C MET A 29 18.10 4.82 -4.34
N LEU A 30 16.86 5.24 -4.61
CA LEU A 30 16.49 6.58 -5.04
C LEU A 30 15.54 7.21 -4.01
N VAL A 31 16.09 8.02 -3.09
CA VAL A 31 15.35 8.74 -2.03
C VAL A 31 14.14 9.54 -2.53
N PHE A 32 14.08 9.85 -3.83
CA PHE A 32 13.01 10.63 -4.45
C PHE A 32 11.80 9.78 -4.89
N LEU A 33 11.93 8.46 -4.96
CA LEU A 33 10.83 7.59 -5.38
C LEU A 33 9.92 7.25 -4.19
N PRO A 34 8.59 7.37 -4.34
CA PRO A 34 7.65 7.03 -3.28
C PRO A 34 7.57 5.50 -3.09
N PRO A 35 7.47 4.99 -1.85
CA PRO A 35 7.41 3.55 -1.53
C PRO A 35 6.07 2.84 -1.87
N LEU A 36 5.34 3.33 -2.87
CA LEU A 36 4.07 2.79 -3.39
C LEU A 36 3.01 2.36 -2.35
N ILE A 37 3.03 2.94 -1.15
CA ILE A 37 2.21 2.52 -0.01
C ILE A 37 0.71 2.64 -0.33
N GLY A 38 0.33 3.74 -0.99
CA GLY A 38 -1.06 3.97 -1.41
C GLY A 38 -1.52 3.01 -2.49
N ILE A 39 -0.65 2.68 -3.45
CA ILE A 39 -0.94 1.67 -4.48
C ILE A 39 -1.10 0.29 -3.87
N CYS A 40 -0.21 -0.08 -2.95
CA CYS A 40 -0.29 -1.34 -2.21
C CYS A 40 -1.63 -1.46 -1.48
N LEU A 41 -2.11 -0.38 -0.85
CA LEU A 41 -3.42 -0.35 -0.21
C LEU A 41 -4.58 -0.47 -1.21
N ILE A 42 -4.55 0.23 -2.35
CA ILE A 42 -5.58 0.09 -3.39
C ILE A 42 -5.67 -1.36 -3.88
N LEU A 43 -4.51 -1.97 -4.16
CA LEU A 43 -4.45 -3.34 -4.65
C LEU A 43 -4.87 -4.35 -3.57
N PHE A 44 -4.53 -4.10 -2.30
CA PHE A 44 -4.94 -4.90 -1.15
C PHE A 44 -6.47 -4.99 -1.07
N ILE A 45 -7.17 -3.85 -1.11
CA ILE A 45 -8.64 -3.79 -1.08
C ILE A 45 -9.24 -4.51 -2.29
N ARG A 46 -8.64 -4.31 -3.47
CA ARG A 46 -9.13 -4.92 -4.72
C ARG A 46 -9.04 -6.44 -4.67
N PHE A 47 -7.96 -7.01 -4.13
CA PHE A 47 -7.81 -8.46 -4.05
C PHE A 47 -8.60 -9.08 -2.89
N ASP A 48 -8.78 -8.35 -1.80
CA ASP A 48 -9.71 -8.73 -0.73
C ASP A 48 -11.15 -8.86 -1.26
N GLN A 49 -11.61 -7.90 -2.06
CA GLN A 49 -12.95 -7.93 -2.66
C GLN A 49 -13.13 -8.93 -3.80
N SER A 50 -12.05 -9.37 -4.45
CA SER A 50 -12.13 -10.28 -5.61
C SER A 50 -11.90 -11.75 -5.28
N ASP A 51 -11.86 -12.09 -3.98
CA ASP A 51 -11.69 -13.46 -3.46
C ASP A 51 -10.44 -14.18 -4.02
N ASN A 52 -9.45 -13.38 -4.44
CA ASN A 52 -8.25 -13.82 -5.13
C ASN A 52 -7.11 -14.03 -4.12
N PHE A 53 -7.21 -15.11 -3.35
CA PHE A 53 -6.29 -15.42 -2.25
C PHE A 53 -4.80 -15.38 -2.65
N TYR A 54 -4.44 -15.86 -3.84
CA TYR A 54 -3.05 -15.86 -4.31
C TYR A 54 -2.50 -14.46 -4.57
N SER A 55 -3.31 -13.59 -5.17
CA SER A 55 -2.91 -12.20 -5.42
C SER A 55 -2.87 -11.39 -4.13
N PHE A 56 -3.77 -11.68 -3.18
CA PHE A 56 -3.73 -11.11 -1.83
C PHE A 56 -2.45 -11.52 -1.09
N LEU A 57 -2.10 -12.81 -1.09
CA LEU A 57 -0.87 -13.31 -0.47
C LEU A 57 0.37 -12.66 -1.08
N ALA A 58 0.41 -12.49 -2.40
CA ALA A 58 1.50 -11.80 -3.09
C ALA A 58 1.64 -10.34 -2.64
N ILE A 59 0.54 -9.60 -2.46
CA ILE A 59 0.60 -8.24 -1.90
C ILE A 59 1.09 -8.28 -0.46
N ALA A 60 0.58 -9.18 0.36
CA ALA A 60 0.99 -9.27 1.76
C ALA A 60 2.52 -9.50 1.87
N CYS A 61 3.07 -10.39 1.03
CA CYS A 61 4.51 -10.57 0.93
C CYS A 61 5.23 -9.32 0.41
N ALA A 62 4.67 -8.62 -0.59
CA ALA A 62 5.27 -7.38 -1.10
C ALA A 62 5.32 -6.29 -0.03
N VAL A 63 4.26 -6.13 0.76
CA VAL A 63 4.20 -5.16 1.86
C VAL A 63 5.23 -5.49 2.93
N ILE A 64 5.41 -6.77 3.28
CA ILE A 64 6.47 -7.19 4.21
C ILE A 64 7.86 -6.85 3.65
N PHE A 65 8.06 -6.99 2.33
CA PHE A 65 9.32 -6.61 1.69
C PHE A 65 9.56 -5.09 1.78
N VAL A 66 8.53 -4.26 1.53
CA VAL A 66 8.57 -2.80 1.72
C VAL A 66 8.93 -2.44 3.16
N GLU A 67 8.35 -3.13 4.14
CA GLU A 67 8.63 -2.89 5.56
C GLU A 67 10.12 -3.12 5.88
N ILE A 68 10.70 -4.20 5.36
CA ILE A 68 12.12 -4.53 5.56
C ILE A 68 13.04 -3.48 4.93
N GLU A 69 12.79 -3.11 3.67
CA GLU A 69 13.61 -2.13 2.94
C GLU A 69 13.56 -0.74 3.59
N ASN A 70 12.40 -0.34 4.12
CA ASN A 70 12.19 0.97 4.74
C ASN A 70 12.43 1.00 6.25
N ASN A 71 12.92 -0.10 6.84
CA ASN A 71 13.21 -0.22 8.26
C ASN A 71 11.98 0.01 9.17
N ILE A 72 10.81 -0.35 8.66
CA ILE A 72 9.51 -0.28 9.35
C ILE A 72 9.31 -1.59 10.11
N PRO A 73 8.71 -1.57 11.32
CA PRO A 73 8.37 -2.80 12.02
C PRO A 73 7.50 -3.75 11.18
N LEU A 74 7.85 -5.03 11.17
CA LEU A 74 7.14 -6.06 10.40
C LEU A 74 5.66 -6.15 10.81
N GLY A 75 4.77 -6.23 9.82
CA GLY A 75 3.33 -6.32 9.98
C GLY A 75 2.64 -4.99 10.31
N PHE A 76 3.39 -3.90 10.43
CA PHE A 76 2.85 -2.58 10.74
C PHE A 76 1.99 -2.03 9.59
N LEU A 77 2.50 -2.01 8.36
CA LEU A 77 1.76 -1.56 7.18
C LEU A 77 0.53 -2.45 6.94
N LEU A 78 0.66 -3.77 7.14
CA LEU A 78 -0.47 -4.69 7.07
C LEU A 78 -1.55 -4.37 8.11
N ALA A 79 -1.15 -4.07 9.35
CA ALA A 79 -2.10 -3.66 10.40
C ALA A 79 -2.80 -2.33 10.05
N VAL A 80 -2.06 -1.35 9.50
CA VAL A 80 -2.63 -0.09 9.00
C VAL A 80 -3.62 -0.34 7.87
N PHE A 81 -3.28 -1.20 6.92
CA PHE A 81 -4.14 -1.52 5.78
C PHE A 81 -5.43 -2.22 6.24
N LEU A 82 -5.34 -3.15 7.19
CA LEU A 82 -6.50 -3.79 7.80
C LEU A 82 -7.38 -2.78 8.55
N PHE A 83 -6.76 -1.90 9.35
CA PHE A 83 -7.48 -0.86 10.08
C PHE A 83 -8.24 0.08 9.11
N LEU A 84 -7.57 0.54 8.06
CA LEU A 84 -8.19 1.38 7.04
C LEU A 84 -9.30 0.63 6.29
N SER A 85 -9.05 -0.62 5.90
CA SER A 85 -10.00 -1.44 5.13
C SER A 85 -11.30 -1.70 5.90
N LEU A 86 -11.21 -1.95 7.20
CA LEU A 86 -12.37 -2.29 8.02
C LEU A 86 -13.14 -1.07 8.51
N LEU A 87 -12.47 0.03 8.87
CA LEU A 87 -13.12 1.14 9.59
C LEU A 87 -13.33 2.39 8.74
N VAL A 88 -12.37 2.70 7.86
CA VAL A 88 -12.31 4.00 7.18
C VAL A 88 -12.88 3.88 5.76
N ILE A 89 -12.41 2.89 5.00
CA ILE A 89 -12.77 2.67 3.61
C ILE A 89 -14.28 2.47 3.40
N PRO A 90 -14.99 1.62 4.16
CA PRO A 90 -16.45 1.46 3.97
C PRO A 90 -17.20 2.76 4.22
N LYS A 91 -16.77 3.59 5.18
CA LYS A 91 -17.40 4.90 5.44
C LYS A 91 -17.20 5.88 4.29
N ILE A 92 -16.00 5.87 3.70
CA ILE A 92 -15.64 6.74 2.59
C ILE A 92 -16.34 6.30 1.30
N GLN A 93 -16.47 4.98 1.06
CA GLN A 93 -17.24 4.44 -0.06
C GLN A 93 -18.71 4.86 -0.02
N VAL A 94 -19.32 4.97 1.16
CA VAL A 94 -20.70 5.46 1.32
C VAL A 94 -20.83 6.95 0.95
N ILE A 95 -19.80 7.76 1.24
CA ILE A 95 -19.82 9.21 1.01
C ILE A 95 -19.44 9.55 -0.44
N LEU A 96 -18.48 8.81 -1.01
CA LEU A 96 -17.89 9.08 -2.32
C LEU A 96 -18.36 8.04 -3.33
N ASN A 97 -19.26 8.44 -4.22
CA ASN A 97 -19.82 7.55 -5.24
C ASN A 97 -18.94 7.42 -6.50
N THR A 98 -17.77 8.07 -6.54
CA THR A 98 -16.91 8.13 -7.72
C THR A 98 -15.66 7.26 -7.55
N PRO A 99 -15.49 6.18 -8.34
CA PRO A 99 -14.39 5.21 -8.15
C PRO A 99 -12.99 5.83 -8.33
N LYS A 100 -12.85 6.86 -9.16
CA LYS A 100 -11.57 7.58 -9.35
C LYS A 100 -11.18 8.38 -8.11
N ILE A 101 -12.14 9.07 -7.49
CA ILE A 101 -11.89 9.90 -6.31
C ILE A 101 -11.63 9.00 -5.10
N LEU A 102 -12.30 7.84 -5.03
CA LEU A 102 -12.02 6.82 -4.01
C LEU A 102 -10.57 6.35 -4.02
N LYS A 103 -10.00 6.05 -5.20
CA LYS A 103 -8.59 5.65 -5.33
C LYS A 103 -7.64 6.74 -4.83
N LEU A 104 -7.90 8.00 -5.18
CA LEU A 104 -7.11 9.14 -4.69
C LEU A 104 -7.20 9.29 -3.17
N ALA A 105 -8.41 9.14 -2.61
CA ALA A 105 -8.61 9.18 -1.17
C ALA A 105 -7.84 8.05 -0.46
N TYR A 106 -7.80 6.84 -1.04
CA TYR A 106 -7.05 5.71 -0.50
C TYR A 106 -5.56 6.00 -0.41
N VAL A 107 -4.95 6.59 -1.45
CA VAL A 107 -3.54 6.99 -1.43
C VAL A 107 -3.29 8.01 -0.31
N ALA A 108 -4.11 9.06 -0.25
CA ALA A 108 -3.95 10.09 0.78
C ALA A 108 -4.08 9.52 2.19
N LEU A 109 -5.05 8.63 2.42
CA LEU A 109 -5.27 8.00 3.73
C LEU A 109 -4.14 7.05 4.11
N ALA A 110 -3.61 6.27 3.17
CA ALA A 110 -2.51 5.36 3.43
C ALA A 110 -1.30 6.12 3.97
N TYR A 111 -0.91 7.21 3.31
CA TYR A 111 0.21 8.05 3.75
C TYR A 111 -0.07 8.85 5.01
N LEU A 112 -1.27 9.43 5.15
CA LEU A 112 -1.61 10.18 6.35
C LEU A 112 -1.64 9.28 7.58
N SER A 113 -2.27 8.11 7.48
CA SER A 113 -2.30 7.14 8.58
C SER A 113 -0.91 6.63 8.93
N TYR A 114 -0.07 6.33 7.91
CA TYR A 114 1.32 5.96 8.10
C TYR A 114 2.09 7.05 8.87
N TYR A 115 1.97 8.31 8.45
CA TYR A 115 2.59 9.45 9.12
C TYR A 115 2.14 9.59 10.57
N PHE A 116 0.82 9.62 10.81
CA PHE A 116 0.28 9.78 12.16
C PHE A 116 0.75 8.67 13.11
N ILE A 117 0.77 7.41 12.65
CA ILE A 117 1.13 6.29 13.52
C ILE A 117 2.65 6.27 13.77
N ILE A 118 3.48 6.66 12.80
CA ILE A 118 4.92 6.82 13.02
C ILE A 118 5.22 7.94 14.02
N GLU A 119 4.58 9.09 13.89
CA GLU A 119 4.73 10.19 14.84
C GLU A 119 4.32 9.76 16.26
N ILE A 120 3.23 9.00 16.39
CA ILE A 120 2.80 8.43 17.68
C ILE A 120 3.84 7.42 18.20
N LEU A 121 4.41 6.57 17.34
CA LEU A 121 5.44 5.61 17.73
C LEU A 121 6.74 6.30 18.14
N ASP A 122 7.16 7.35 17.45
CA ASP A 122 8.34 8.14 17.83
C ASP A 122 8.14 8.76 19.22
N LEU A 123 6.96 9.32 19.49
CA LEU A 123 6.61 9.85 20.82
C LEU A 123 6.67 8.80 21.94
N ILE A 124 6.33 7.53 21.64
CA ILE A 124 6.26 6.46 22.64
C ILE A 124 7.62 5.74 22.82
N VAL A 125 8.31 5.46 21.72
CA VAL A 125 9.50 4.60 21.67
C VAL A 125 10.79 5.43 21.58
N GLY A 126 10.71 6.71 21.20
CA GLY A 126 11.86 7.61 21.05
C GLY A 126 12.77 7.24 19.87
N VAL A 127 12.21 6.56 18.86
CA VAL A 127 12.94 6.19 17.65
C VAL A 127 12.77 7.33 16.66
N ASN A 128 13.82 8.15 16.50
CA ASN A 128 13.84 9.31 15.60
C ASN A 128 13.58 8.92 14.13
N PHE A 129 12.33 8.67 13.77
CA PHE A 129 11.89 8.50 12.39
C PHE A 129 11.74 9.90 11.78
N SER A 130 12.84 10.44 11.24
CA SER A 130 12.86 11.75 10.62
C SER A 130 12.17 11.74 9.25
N CYS A 131 10.84 11.66 9.23
CA CYS A 131 10.05 11.76 8.01
C CYS A 131 9.49 13.18 7.87
N SER A 132 9.99 13.95 6.90
CA SER A 132 9.51 15.31 6.66
C SER A 132 8.11 15.31 6.08
N PHE A 133 7.19 16.06 6.69
CA PHE A 133 5.81 16.23 6.19
C PHE A 133 5.75 16.66 4.71
N LEU A 134 6.69 17.51 4.26
CA LEU A 134 6.78 17.93 2.86
C LEU A 134 7.10 16.77 1.91
N MET A 135 7.91 15.82 2.37
CA MET A 135 8.28 14.64 1.58
C MET A 135 7.07 13.69 1.44
N ILE A 136 6.25 13.59 2.47
CA ILE A 136 5.03 12.79 2.43
C ILE A 136 4.00 13.40 1.48
N LEU A 137 3.82 14.72 1.50
CA LEU A 137 2.97 15.40 0.51
C LEU A 137 3.47 15.18 -0.92
N TYR A 138 4.79 15.20 -1.11
CA TYR A 138 5.40 14.91 -2.40
C TYR A 138 5.09 13.48 -2.87
N PHE A 139 5.21 12.49 -1.98
CA PHE A 139 4.89 11.10 -2.29
C PHE A 139 3.40 10.88 -2.57
N ILE A 140 2.52 11.50 -1.80
CA ILE A 140 1.07 11.49 -2.06
C ILE A 140 0.78 12.03 -3.46
N ALA A 141 1.37 13.17 -3.84
CA ALA A 141 1.15 13.77 -5.15
C ALA A 141 1.58 12.84 -6.31
N LEU A 142 2.76 12.23 -6.21
CA LEU A 142 3.23 11.29 -7.21
C LEU A 142 2.36 10.04 -7.31
N GLU A 143 2.01 9.43 -6.19
CA GLU A 143 1.19 8.22 -6.22
C GLU A 143 -0.24 8.48 -6.65
N MET A 144 -0.79 9.66 -6.38
CA MET A 144 -2.09 10.05 -6.91
C MET A 144 -2.09 10.03 -8.45
N ILE A 145 -1.00 10.46 -9.09
CA ILE A 145 -0.87 10.39 -10.55
C ILE A 145 -0.91 8.93 -11.01
N VAL A 146 -0.16 8.04 -10.36
CA VAL A 146 -0.13 6.61 -10.73
C VAL A 146 -1.48 5.94 -10.46
N ALA A 147 -2.14 6.26 -9.35
CA ALA A 147 -3.42 5.69 -8.94
C ALA A 147 -4.57 6.03 -9.90
N ILE A 148 -4.47 7.11 -10.68
CA ILE A 148 -5.45 7.45 -11.73
C ILE A 148 -5.42 6.45 -12.89
N PHE A 149 -4.26 5.85 -13.18
CA PHE A 149 -4.07 4.90 -14.28
C PHE A 149 -4.30 3.44 -13.88
N LEU A 150 -4.42 3.15 -12.58
CA LEU A 150 -4.75 1.84 -12.02
C LEU A 150 -6.27 1.58 -12.04
#